data_AF-A0A517SZF5-F1
#
_entry.id   AF-A0A517SZF5-F1
#
_cell.length_a   1.000
_cell.length_b   1.000
_cell.length_c   1.000
_cell.angle_alpha   90.00
_cell.angle_beta   90.00
_cell.angle_gamma   90.00
#
_symmetry.space_group_name_H-M   'P 1'
#
loop_
_entity.id
_entity.type
_entity.pdbx_description
1 polymer ?
#
loop_
_entity_poly.entity_id
_entity_poly.type
_entity_poly.pdbx_seq_one_letter_code
_entity_poly.pdbx_strand_id
1 'polypeptide(L)'
;MIAIHGDHFSRTFQTDSPSMRLILLFTWLTAISWLASDSLAADPQSQAISLQVRLQQPTQQGSSRYHVVHRAQNWSAAETAVIVCDVWDAHTSVNAVRRVNQIAPRINDLCNTLREKGATIIHAPSGCMDTYAETPARQRAIKTPAAENFPDDIGKWCYQIPAEEQGQYPLDQSDGGRDDEPHENKQWTERIIKLGRNPNRPWQAQCSVVTIDQSQDYISDNGNEVWSILAARNIDNVIMVGVHTNMCVLGRPFGLRRLASNGKNVVLVRDLTDTMYNPAAWPYASHFSGTDLIVSHIERHVCPTITSDQVLGGEPIRFANDQRTRLVMLVAEDEYKTNETLPAFAAKHLTKHFSVTILHGSETERHSIPGMEALDDADALLISARRRALPEADLKRIEAFVAAGKPVIGIRTANHAFSLRGKPSPTGTETWESFDADVFGGNYTNHFGNGLKSTLKIADSADHPIIKTGDIGKLVPSGSLYRVKPLADGTRVLLEGSLDDGQSEPVAWTFIRGDAGRSFYTSLGHENDFSHPEFQTFLAAAIHWACDQPLPSLETISAQNQRYNAARP
;
A
#
# COMPACT_ATOMS: atom_id res chain seq x y z
N MET A 1 -46.78 35.26 0.02
CA MET A 1 -48.22 35.57 -0.06
C MET A 1 -48.93 34.57 0.84
N ILE A 2 -49.44 35.05 1.97
CA ILE A 2 -50.56 34.53 2.78
C ILE A 2 -50.48 33.08 3.31
N ALA A 3 -50.37 33.01 4.64
CA ALA A 3 -50.65 31.87 5.52
C ALA A 3 -52.18 31.64 5.70
N ILE A 4 -52.55 30.82 6.70
CA ILE A 4 -53.85 30.75 7.42
C ILE A 4 -54.71 29.55 6.95
N HIS A 5 -55.37 28.73 7.78
CA HIS A 5 -55.45 28.37 9.22
C HIS A 5 -56.44 27.18 9.27
N GLY A 6 -56.51 26.46 10.39
CA GLY A 6 -57.78 25.81 10.75
C GLY A 6 -57.74 24.80 11.89
N ASP A 7 -57.36 25.22 13.09
CA ASP A 7 -57.70 24.53 14.33
C ASP A 7 -59.21 24.61 14.61
N HIS A 8 -59.78 23.61 15.33
CA HIS A 8 -60.31 23.83 16.69
C HIS A 8 -61.15 22.67 17.27
N PHE A 9 -60.82 22.34 18.54
CA PHE A 9 -61.68 22.09 19.72
C PHE A 9 -62.68 20.91 19.73
N SER A 10 -63.07 20.29 20.85
CA SER A 10 -62.62 20.19 22.25
C SER A 10 -63.70 19.38 23.01
N ARG A 11 -63.32 18.84 24.16
CA ARG A 11 -64.11 18.59 25.40
C ARG A 11 -64.42 17.14 25.81
N THR A 12 -63.87 16.88 26.99
CA THR A 12 -64.12 15.93 28.07
C THR A 12 -65.58 15.74 28.47
N PHE A 13 -65.93 14.57 29.05
CA PHE A 13 -66.52 14.46 30.40
C PHE A 13 -66.45 13.01 30.93
N GLN A 14 -66.32 12.93 32.24
CA GLN A 14 -66.07 11.80 33.14
C GLN A 14 -67.39 11.41 33.84
N THR A 15 -67.67 10.13 34.10
CA THR A 15 -68.58 9.70 35.19
C THR A 15 -68.28 8.29 35.68
N ASP A 16 -68.64 8.06 36.95
CA ASP A 16 -68.19 7.04 37.90
C ASP A 16 -68.79 5.60 37.77
N SER A 17 -68.11 4.70 38.49
CA SER A 17 -68.40 3.29 38.90
C SER A 17 -69.76 3.07 39.63
N PRO A 18 -70.23 1.85 40.06
CA PRO A 18 -69.45 0.65 40.46
C PRO A 18 -70.04 -0.79 40.27
N SER A 19 -69.17 -1.76 40.59
CA SER A 19 -69.41 -3.09 41.22
C SER A 19 -70.12 -4.24 40.49
N MET A 20 -69.38 -5.32 40.20
CA MET A 20 -69.68 -6.66 40.75
C MET A 20 -68.50 -7.64 40.57
N ARG A 21 -68.24 -8.41 41.64
CA ARG A 21 -67.17 -9.41 41.78
C ARG A 21 -67.44 -10.64 40.90
N LEU A 22 -66.40 -11.19 40.27
CA LEU A 22 -66.36 -12.62 39.96
C LEU A 22 -64.93 -13.15 40.12
N ILE A 23 -64.79 -14.09 41.05
CA ILE A 23 -63.59 -14.85 41.37
C ILE A 23 -63.55 -16.06 40.44
N LEU A 24 -62.46 -16.26 39.70
CA LEU A 24 -62.13 -17.55 39.10
C LEU A 24 -60.64 -17.83 39.35
N LEU A 25 -60.41 -18.80 40.23
CA LEU A 25 -59.14 -19.51 40.39
C LEU A 25 -58.86 -20.33 39.13
N PHE A 26 -57.63 -20.29 38.61
CA PHE A 26 -57.03 -21.46 37.97
C PHE A 26 -55.58 -21.63 38.40
N THR A 27 -55.32 -22.84 38.86
CA THR A 27 -54.13 -23.40 39.48
C THR A 27 -52.97 -23.56 38.51
N TRP A 28 -51.77 -23.34 39.03
CA TRP A 28 -50.49 -23.57 38.39
C TRP A 28 -50.23 -25.06 38.15
N LEU A 29 -49.81 -25.42 36.94
CA LEU A 29 -49.18 -26.70 36.64
C LEU A 29 -47.89 -26.43 35.86
N THR A 30 -46.80 -26.62 36.57
CA THR A 30 -45.40 -26.54 36.13
C THR A 30 -45.07 -27.67 35.16
N ALA A 31 -44.69 -27.32 33.94
CA ALA A 31 -43.88 -28.18 33.08
C ALA A 31 -42.54 -27.48 32.87
N ILE A 32 -41.53 -27.91 33.63
CA ILE A 32 -40.14 -27.49 33.48
C ILE A 32 -39.58 -28.28 32.30
N SER A 33 -39.52 -27.64 31.14
CA SER A 33 -38.69 -28.09 30.03
C SER A 33 -37.27 -27.56 30.28
N TRP A 34 -36.37 -28.41 30.75
CA TRP A 34 -34.92 -28.13 30.68
C TRP A 34 -34.50 -28.15 29.20
N LEU A 35 -34.66 -27.03 28.52
CA LEU A 35 -33.83 -26.73 27.36
C LEU A 35 -32.49 -26.25 27.92
N ALA A 36 -31.57 -27.20 28.12
CA ALA A 36 -30.15 -26.89 28.17
C ALA A 36 -29.82 -26.21 26.84
N SER A 37 -29.83 -24.88 26.87
CA SER A 37 -29.13 -24.09 25.88
C SER A 37 -27.67 -24.33 26.22
N ASP A 38 -27.04 -25.27 25.51
CA ASP A 38 -25.60 -25.24 25.35
C ASP A 38 -25.28 -23.98 24.55
N SER A 39 -25.32 -22.83 25.22
CA SER A 39 -24.48 -21.72 24.84
C SER A 39 -23.08 -22.29 24.91
N LEU A 40 -22.45 -22.48 23.75
CA LEU A 40 -21.00 -22.53 23.64
C LEU A 40 -20.51 -21.25 24.32
N ALA A 41 -20.21 -21.35 25.60
CA ALA A 41 -19.63 -20.28 26.36
C ALA A 41 -18.31 -19.97 25.65
N ALA A 42 -18.19 -18.77 25.10
CA ALA A 42 -16.92 -18.24 24.65
C ALA A 42 -15.91 -18.47 25.79
N ASP A 43 -14.76 -19.07 25.44
CA ASP A 43 -13.71 -19.34 26.40
C ASP A 43 -13.38 -18.03 27.15
N PRO A 44 -13.57 -17.95 28.48
CA PRO A 44 -13.36 -16.73 29.25
C PRO A 44 -11.90 -16.22 29.23
N GLN A 45 -10.99 -16.91 28.52
CA GLN A 45 -9.60 -16.50 28.27
C GLN A 45 -9.31 -15.87 26.89
N SER A 46 -10.23 -15.90 25.91
CA SER A 46 -9.93 -15.38 24.56
C SER A 46 -9.82 -13.85 24.55
N GLN A 47 -8.65 -13.33 24.16
CA GLN A 47 -8.42 -11.88 24.07
C GLN A 47 -8.80 -11.34 22.69
N ALA A 48 -9.28 -10.10 22.65
CA ALA A 48 -9.51 -9.40 21.39
C ALA A 48 -8.19 -9.02 20.70
N ILE A 49 -8.19 -9.06 19.37
CA ILE A 49 -7.13 -8.58 18.48
C ILE A 49 -7.70 -7.38 17.72
N SER A 50 -7.25 -6.18 18.07
CA SER A 50 -7.65 -4.94 17.39
C SER A 50 -6.73 -4.67 16.21
N LEU A 51 -7.32 -4.55 15.02
CA LEU A 51 -6.59 -4.39 13.75
C LEU A 51 -7.09 -3.14 13.02
N GLN A 52 -6.15 -2.47 12.34
CA GLN A 52 -6.43 -1.50 11.30
C GLN A 52 -6.07 -2.13 9.96
N VAL A 53 -7.07 -2.77 9.33
CA VAL A 53 -6.86 -3.45 8.05
C VAL A 53 -6.80 -2.42 6.93
N ARG A 54 -5.87 -2.61 5.99
CA ARG A 54 -5.64 -1.77 4.82
C ARG A 54 -6.12 -2.47 3.56
N LEU A 55 -6.87 -1.76 2.71
CA LEU A 55 -7.27 -2.23 1.38
C LEU A 55 -7.11 -1.11 0.35
N GLN A 56 -7.19 -1.46 -0.93
CA GLN A 56 -7.22 -0.50 -2.02
C GLN A 56 -8.54 -0.57 -2.76
N GLN A 57 -9.23 0.56 -2.84
CA GLN A 57 -10.54 0.67 -3.48
C GLN A 57 -10.44 1.57 -4.70
N PRO A 58 -11.11 1.24 -5.82
CA PRO A 58 -11.18 2.16 -6.96
C PRO A 58 -11.69 3.53 -6.51
N THR A 59 -11.03 4.60 -6.98
CA THR A 59 -11.43 6.01 -6.76
C THR A 59 -12.88 6.28 -7.18
N GLN A 60 -13.36 5.53 -8.17
CA GLN A 60 -14.75 5.41 -8.58
C GLN A 60 -14.94 4.07 -9.31
N GLN A 61 -16.19 3.65 -9.54
CA GLN A 61 -16.49 2.41 -10.25
C GLN A 61 -15.81 2.37 -11.63
N GLY A 62 -15.08 1.29 -11.92
CA GLY A 62 -14.35 1.10 -13.18
C GLY A 62 -13.05 1.91 -13.31
N SER A 63 -12.64 2.65 -12.27
CA SER A 63 -11.38 3.40 -12.29
C SER A 63 -10.16 2.49 -12.19
N SER A 64 -9.10 2.86 -12.91
CA SER A 64 -7.76 2.27 -12.76
C SER A 64 -6.94 2.92 -11.64
N ARG A 65 -7.48 3.97 -11.00
CA ARG A 65 -6.89 4.66 -9.85
C ARG A 65 -7.52 4.16 -8.56
N TYR A 66 -6.72 4.03 -7.51
CA TYR A 66 -7.16 3.47 -6.22
C TYR A 66 -6.87 4.42 -5.06
N HIS A 67 -7.77 4.46 -4.09
CA HIS A 67 -7.52 5.01 -2.76
C HIS A 67 -7.09 3.89 -1.81
N VAL A 68 -6.11 4.19 -0.96
CA VAL A 68 -5.82 3.37 0.22
C VAL A 68 -6.87 3.68 1.27
N VAL A 69 -7.49 2.65 1.84
CA VAL A 69 -8.54 2.78 2.85
C VAL A 69 -8.21 1.89 4.04
N HIS A 70 -8.42 2.43 5.23
CA HIS A 70 -8.25 1.74 6.50
C HIS A 70 -9.60 1.44 7.14
N ARG A 71 -9.73 0.26 7.77
CA ARG A 71 -10.92 -0.13 8.53
C ARG A 71 -10.51 -0.77 9.84
N ALA A 72 -11.13 -0.32 10.93
CA ALA A 72 -10.99 -0.95 12.22
C ALA A 72 -11.70 -2.32 12.21
N GLN A 73 -11.03 -3.34 12.73
CA GLN A 73 -11.61 -4.66 13.00
C GLN A 73 -11.20 -5.12 14.38
N ASN A 74 -12.07 -5.88 15.05
CA ASN A 74 -11.77 -6.53 16.32
C ASN A 74 -12.09 -8.01 16.16
N TRP A 75 -11.07 -8.86 16.24
CA TRP A 75 -11.20 -10.31 16.10
C TRP A 75 -11.04 -11.00 17.45
N SER A 76 -11.77 -12.10 17.67
CA SER A 76 -11.54 -13.00 18.80
C SER A 76 -10.32 -13.86 18.50
N ALA A 77 -9.34 -13.91 19.40
CA ALA A 77 -8.16 -14.76 19.21
C ALA A 77 -8.54 -16.24 19.08
N ALA A 78 -9.49 -16.74 19.87
CA ALA A 78 -9.97 -18.13 19.79
C ALA A 78 -10.59 -18.50 18.41
N GLU A 79 -11.11 -17.52 17.68
CA GLU A 79 -11.69 -17.69 16.32
C GLU A 79 -10.69 -17.28 15.22
N THR A 80 -9.41 -17.17 15.57
CA THR A 80 -8.34 -16.72 14.67
C THR A 80 -7.24 -17.78 14.53
N ALA A 81 -6.79 -18.02 13.30
CA ALA A 81 -5.58 -18.78 13.01
C ALA A 81 -4.46 -17.88 12.47
N VAL A 82 -3.21 -18.22 12.80
CA VAL A 82 -2.04 -17.78 12.04
C VAL A 82 -1.58 -18.94 11.16
N ILE A 83 -1.46 -18.72 9.85
CA ILE A 83 -0.85 -19.70 8.95
C ILE A 83 0.55 -19.20 8.57
N VAL A 84 1.56 -20.00 8.90
CA VAL A 84 2.96 -19.79 8.53
C VAL A 84 3.23 -20.52 7.22
N CYS A 85 3.10 -19.82 6.11
CA CYS A 85 3.24 -20.38 4.76
C CYS A 85 4.70 -20.41 4.32
N ASP A 86 5.24 -21.61 4.12
CA ASP A 86 6.48 -21.84 3.34
C ASP A 86 7.71 -21.03 3.84
N VAL A 87 7.80 -20.72 5.15
CA VAL A 87 8.99 -20.11 5.78
C VAL A 87 10.05 -21.19 5.97
N TRP A 88 10.68 -21.62 4.88
CA TRP A 88 11.57 -22.79 4.86
C TRP A 88 12.97 -22.54 5.44
N ASP A 89 13.68 -23.62 5.73
CA ASP A 89 15.06 -23.62 6.23
C ASP A 89 16.13 -23.33 5.15
N ALA A 90 15.78 -23.49 3.87
CA ALA A 90 16.64 -23.16 2.73
C ALA A 90 15.84 -22.83 1.47
N HIS A 91 16.46 -22.10 0.54
CA HIS A 91 15.88 -21.77 -0.76
C HIS A 91 16.90 -21.92 -1.89
N THR A 92 16.41 -21.93 -3.13
CA THR A 92 17.24 -21.96 -4.35
C THR A 92 18.07 -20.68 -4.54
N SER A 93 17.61 -19.53 -4.00
CA SER A 93 18.32 -18.26 -3.92
C SER A 93 18.84 -18.02 -2.50
N VAL A 94 20.11 -17.64 -2.36
CA VAL A 94 20.68 -17.23 -1.07
C VAL A 94 20.05 -15.94 -0.55
N ASN A 95 19.63 -15.04 -1.44
CA ASN A 95 18.97 -13.80 -1.08
C ASN A 95 17.59 -14.05 -0.48
N ALA A 96 16.84 -15.03 -1.00
CA ALA A 96 15.60 -15.49 -0.37
C ALA A 96 15.84 -16.03 1.07
N VAL A 97 16.89 -16.83 1.28
CA VAL A 97 17.27 -17.30 2.64
C VAL A 97 17.61 -16.12 3.55
N ARG A 98 18.38 -15.14 3.07
CA ARG A 98 18.75 -13.94 3.85
C ARG A 98 17.51 -13.13 4.25
N ARG A 99 16.49 -13.03 3.39
CA ARG A 99 15.23 -12.34 3.71
C ARG A 99 14.36 -13.14 4.67
N VAL A 100 14.20 -14.44 4.48
CA VAL A 100 13.52 -15.33 5.44
C VAL A 100 14.11 -15.16 6.84
N ASN A 101 15.43 -15.18 6.97
CA ASN A 101 16.11 -15.02 8.25
C ASN A 101 15.89 -13.66 8.93
N GLN A 102 15.55 -12.61 8.16
CA GLN A 102 15.25 -11.29 8.73
C GLN A 102 13.82 -11.21 9.29
N ILE A 103 12.84 -11.84 8.65
CA ILE A 103 11.44 -11.82 9.10
C ILE A 103 11.12 -12.94 10.11
N ALA A 104 11.85 -14.06 10.08
CA ALA A 104 11.56 -15.23 10.90
C ALA A 104 11.50 -14.95 12.41
N PRO A 105 12.41 -14.14 13.03
CA PRO A 105 12.28 -13.79 14.44
C PRO A 105 10.96 -13.10 14.78
N ARG A 106 10.53 -12.15 13.94
CA ARG A 106 9.28 -11.41 14.20
C ARG A 106 8.04 -12.23 13.87
N ILE A 107 8.12 -13.16 12.90
CA ILE A 107 7.08 -14.19 12.71
C ILE A 107 6.95 -15.04 13.98
N ASN A 108 8.07 -15.47 14.57
CA ASN A 108 8.05 -16.24 15.82
C ASN A 108 7.39 -15.45 16.96
N ASP A 109 7.74 -14.17 17.12
CA ASP A 109 7.14 -13.30 18.14
C ASP A 109 5.64 -13.10 17.91
N LEU A 110 5.21 -12.92 16.65
CA LEU A 110 3.80 -12.83 16.27
C LEU A 110 3.06 -14.12 16.63
N CYS A 111 3.60 -15.27 16.26
CA CYS A 111 3.02 -16.57 16.59
C CYS A 111 2.92 -16.76 18.11
N ASN A 112 3.96 -16.45 18.87
CA ASN A 112 3.95 -16.57 20.33
C ASN A 112 2.88 -15.66 20.97
N THR A 113 2.85 -14.40 20.58
CA THR A 113 1.90 -13.41 21.12
C THR A 113 0.46 -13.81 20.82
N LEU A 114 0.17 -14.25 19.59
CA LEU A 114 -1.18 -14.65 19.21
C LEU A 114 -1.58 -16.00 19.84
N ARG A 115 -0.64 -16.94 19.99
CA ARG A 115 -0.85 -18.20 20.70
C ARG A 115 -1.20 -17.95 22.17
N GLU A 116 -0.48 -17.06 22.85
CA GLU A 116 -0.77 -16.65 24.24
C GLU A 116 -2.16 -16.00 24.40
N LYS A 117 -2.66 -15.35 23.34
CA LYS A 117 -4.01 -14.76 23.31
C LYS A 117 -5.12 -15.78 23.02
N GLY A 118 -4.77 -17.00 22.61
CA GLY A 118 -5.71 -18.08 22.28
C GLY A 118 -5.84 -18.41 20.79
N ALA A 119 -5.05 -17.81 19.91
CA ALA A 119 -5.08 -18.10 18.48
C ALA A 119 -4.45 -19.45 18.14
N THR A 120 -4.96 -20.10 17.10
CA THR A 120 -4.41 -21.36 16.59
C THR A 120 -3.24 -21.09 15.64
N ILE A 121 -2.10 -21.74 15.83
CA ILE A 121 -0.96 -21.62 14.91
C ILE A 121 -0.89 -22.86 14.02
N ILE A 122 -0.86 -22.66 12.71
CA ILE A 122 -0.75 -23.70 11.69
C ILE A 122 0.52 -23.44 10.88
N HIS A 123 1.48 -24.35 11.00
CA HIS A 123 2.70 -24.34 10.22
C HIS A 123 2.49 -25.10 8.91
N ALA A 124 2.81 -24.46 7.78
CA ALA A 124 2.62 -25.06 6.47
C ALA A 124 3.91 -25.01 5.62
N PRO A 125 4.98 -25.73 6.01
CA PRO A 125 6.20 -25.82 5.22
C PRO A 125 6.01 -26.85 4.09
N SER A 126 5.54 -26.39 2.94
CA SER A 126 5.14 -27.29 1.86
C SER A 126 6.30 -28.11 1.30
N GLY A 127 6.05 -29.39 1.05
CA GLY A 127 7.08 -30.33 0.57
C GLY A 127 8.06 -30.79 1.64
N CYS A 128 7.80 -30.51 2.92
CA CYS A 128 8.65 -30.92 4.05
C CYS A 128 7.98 -31.94 4.98
N MET A 129 6.79 -32.47 4.64
CA MET A 129 5.98 -33.26 5.58
C MET A 129 6.66 -34.53 6.11
N ASP A 130 7.56 -35.15 5.34
CA ASP A 130 8.33 -36.33 5.78
C ASP A 130 9.14 -36.05 7.05
N THR A 131 9.70 -34.85 7.19
CA THR A 131 10.44 -34.40 8.38
C THR A 131 9.55 -34.36 9.63
N TYR A 132 8.24 -34.16 9.45
CA TYR A 132 7.29 -33.93 10.53
C TYR A 132 6.36 -35.11 10.79
N ALA A 133 6.44 -36.19 10.03
CA ALA A 133 5.49 -37.31 10.03
C ALA A 133 5.14 -37.81 11.45
N GLU A 134 6.15 -37.98 12.30
CA GLU A 134 5.99 -38.53 13.66
C GLU A 134 5.83 -37.46 14.76
N THR A 135 5.80 -36.18 14.40
CA THR A 135 5.71 -35.10 15.39
C THR A 135 4.29 -34.98 15.96
N PRO A 136 4.14 -34.63 17.26
CA PRO A 136 2.81 -34.42 17.85
C PRO A 136 1.95 -33.40 17.10
N ALA A 137 2.52 -32.28 16.62
CA ALA A 137 1.78 -31.29 15.85
C ALA A 137 1.24 -31.85 14.52
N ARG A 138 1.99 -32.72 13.84
CA ARG A 138 1.55 -33.37 12.59
C ARG A 138 0.46 -34.39 12.87
N GLN A 139 0.66 -35.21 13.89
CA GLN A 139 -0.33 -36.19 14.33
C GLN A 139 -1.62 -35.52 14.78
N ARG A 140 -1.56 -34.33 15.38
CA ARG A 140 -2.72 -33.51 15.70
C ARG A 140 -3.48 -33.06 14.45
N ALA A 141 -2.78 -32.60 13.42
CA ALA A 141 -3.39 -32.23 12.15
C ALA A 141 -4.12 -33.43 11.50
N ILE A 142 -3.45 -34.59 11.40
CA ILE A 142 -4.03 -35.81 10.82
C ILE A 142 -5.26 -36.31 11.59
N LYS A 143 -5.24 -36.20 12.93
CA LYS A 143 -6.33 -36.65 13.80
C LYS A 143 -7.50 -35.67 13.86
N THR A 144 -7.37 -34.47 13.29
CA THR A 144 -8.48 -33.52 13.18
C THR A 144 -9.61 -34.18 12.37
N PRO A 145 -10.84 -34.25 12.91
CA PRO A 145 -11.98 -34.75 12.15
C PRO A 145 -12.13 -33.97 10.84
N ALA A 146 -12.43 -34.68 9.75
CA ALA A 146 -12.73 -34.03 8.48
C ALA A 146 -13.88 -33.02 8.66
N ALA A 147 -13.76 -31.85 8.03
CA ALA A 147 -14.87 -30.89 7.97
C ALA A 147 -16.12 -31.54 7.35
N GLU A 148 -17.30 -31.15 7.85
CA GLU A 148 -18.56 -31.62 7.28
C GLU A 148 -18.71 -31.24 5.80
N ASN A 149 -18.18 -30.07 5.43
CA ASN A 149 -18.19 -29.54 4.08
C ASN A 149 -16.81 -29.02 3.69
N PHE A 150 -16.36 -29.40 2.50
CA PHE A 150 -15.17 -28.88 1.86
C PHE A 150 -15.59 -27.96 0.71
N PRO A 151 -15.03 -26.75 0.62
CA PRO A 151 -15.18 -25.96 -0.58
C PRO A 151 -14.54 -26.65 -1.79
N ASP A 152 -15.09 -26.40 -2.96
CA ASP A 152 -14.57 -26.95 -4.20
C ASP A 152 -13.10 -26.58 -4.38
N ASP A 153 -12.30 -27.59 -4.75
CA ASP A 153 -10.87 -27.45 -5.03
C ASP A 153 -10.02 -26.90 -3.87
N ILE A 154 -10.50 -26.92 -2.61
CA ILE A 154 -9.73 -26.46 -1.45
C ILE A 154 -8.40 -27.22 -1.27
N GLY A 155 -8.31 -28.45 -1.78
CA GLY A 155 -7.07 -29.24 -1.81
C GLY A 155 -6.12 -28.95 -3.00
N LYS A 156 -6.47 -28.03 -3.90
CA LYS A 156 -5.72 -27.75 -5.15
C LYS A 156 -5.12 -26.36 -5.17
N TRP A 157 -4.00 -26.22 -5.87
CA TRP A 157 -3.39 -24.92 -6.16
C TRP A 157 -4.40 -23.96 -6.83
N CYS A 158 -4.34 -22.67 -6.49
CA CYS A 158 -5.19 -21.62 -7.02
C CYS A 158 -4.34 -20.57 -7.75
N TYR A 159 -4.43 -20.59 -9.08
CA TYR A 159 -3.71 -19.63 -9.92
C TYR A 159 -4.36 -18.25 -9.94
N GLN A 160 -5.68 -18.18 -9.77
CA GLN A 160 -6.46 -16.94 -9.85
C GLN A 160 -7.86 -17.17 -9.25
N ILE A 161 -8.47 -16.10 -8.72
CA ILE A 161 -9.90 -16.04 -8.36
C ILE A 161 -10.65 -14.99 -9.22
N PRO A 162 -11.98 -15.06 -9.34
CA PRO A 162 -12.75 -14.14 -10.19
C PRO A 162 -12.50 -12.65 -9.93
N ALA A 163 -12.27 -12.27 -8.67
CA ALA A 163 -11.97 -10.88 -8.29
C ALA A 163 -10.64 -10.34 -8.87
N GLU A 164 -9.75 -11.22 -9.32
CA GLU A 164 -8.49 -10.87 -9.99
C GLU A 164 -8.61 -10.82 -11.52
N GLU A 165 -9.73 -11.25 -12.13
CA GLU A 165 -9.87 -11.32 -13.60
C GLU A 165 -9.79 -9.94 -14.28
N GLN A 166 -10.18 -8.89 -13.57
CA GLN A 166 -10.12 -7.51 -14.06
C GLN A 166 -8.75 -6.85 -13.80
N GLY A 167 -7.87 -7.51 -13.03
CA GLY A 167 -6.55 -7.00 -12.68
C GLY A 167 -5.46 -7.48 -13.63
N GLN A 168 -4.48 -6.62 -13.90
CA GLN A 168 -3.23 -7.05 -14.55
C GLN A 168 -2.28 -7.58 -13.47
N TYR A 169 -1.78 -8.81 -13.65
CA TYR A 169 -0.80 -9.36 -12.71
C TYR A 169 0.50 -8.54 -12.77
N PRO A 170 1.05 -8.09 -11.63
CA PRO A 170 1.93 -6.92 -11.64
C PRO A 170 3.41 -7.25 -11.84
N LEU A 171 3.78 -8.53 -12.00
CA LEU A 171 5.16 -8.99 -12.17
C LEU A 171 5.27 -10.08 -13.23
N ASP A 172 6.39 -10.08 -13.95
CA ASP A 172 6.88 -11.27 -14.62
C ASP A 172 7.70 -12.11 -13.63
N GLN A 173 7.27 -13.36 -13.45
CA GLN A 173 7.89 -14.34 -12.55
C GLN A 173 8.23 -15.66 -13.29
N SER A 174 8.27 -15.62 -14.62
CA SER A 174 8.43 -16.82 -15.47
C SER A 174 9.79 -17.52 -15.31
N ASP A 175 10.81 -16.82 -14.83
CA ASP A 175 12.17 -17.34 -14.61
C ASP A 175 12.40 -17.94 -13.21
N GLY A 176 11.37 -17.95 -12.36
CA GLY A 176 11.47 -18.39 -10.96
C GLY A 176 12.09 -17.36 -10.03
N GLY A 177 12.13 -16.08 -10.42
CA GLY A 177 12.38 -14.91 -9.57
C GLY A 177 13.64 -14.96 -8.72
N ARG A 178 14.71 -15.54 -9.25
CA ARG A 178 16.05 -15.51 -8.62
C ARG A 178 16.67 -14.13 -8.80
N ASP A 179 17.14 -13.58 -7.68
CA ASP A 179 17.66 -12.21 -7.55
C ASP A 179 19.09 -12.17 -7.00
N ASP A 180 19.78 -13.31 -6.99
CA ASP A 180 21.18 -13.44 -6.62
C ASP A 180 22.11 -13.25 -7.81
N GLU A 181 23.29 -12.64 -7.56
CA GLU A 181 24.32 -12.50 -8.58
C GLU A 181 24.81 -13.88 -9.05
N PRO A 182 25.17 -14.07 -10.34
CA PRO A 182 25.55 -15.38 -10.87
C PRO A 182 26.66 -16.10 -10.08
N HIS A 183 27.61 -15.33 -9.53
CA HIS A 183 28.69 -15.86 -8.70
C HIS A 183 28.19 -16.37 -7.34
N GLU A 184 27.33 -15.59 -6.66
CA GLU A 184 26.72 -15.99 -5.39
C GLU A 184 25.83 -17.23 -5.59
N ASN A 185 25.08 -17.27 -6.69
CA ASN A 185 24.24 -18.41 -7.03
C ASN A 185 25.05 -19.71 -7.16
N LYS A 186 26.19 -19.64 -7.84
CA LYS A 186 27.09 -20.78 -8.00
C LYS A 186 27.63 -21.26 -6.66
N GLN A 187 28.13 -20.35 -5.82
CA GLN A 187 28.65 -20.69 -4.49
C GLN A 187 27.57 -21.29 -3.59
N TRP A 188 26.36 -20.74 -3.65
CA TRP A 188 25.22 -21.24 -2.89
C TRP A 188 24.82 -22.65 -3.34
N THR A 189 24.74 -22.88 -4.65
CA THR A 189 24.45 -24.20 -5.23
C THR A 189 25.48 -25.25 -4.79
N GLU A 190 26.78 -24.92 -4.85
CA GLU A 190 27.85 -25.80 -4.37
C GLU A 190 27.71 -26.11 -2.86
N ARG A 191 27.30 -25.13 -2.06
CA ARG A 191 27.04 -25.32 -0.62
C ARG A 191 25.85 -26.26 -0.39
N ILE A 192 24.75 -26.07 -1.12
CA ILE A 192 23.56 -26.93 -1.03
C ILE A 192 23.90 -28.39 -1.37
N ILE A 193 24.69 -28.62 -2.43
CA ILE A 193 25.15 -29.97 -2.81
C ILE A 193 26.02 -30.57 -1.71
N LYS A 194 26.94 -29.81 -1.11
CA LYS A 194 27.78 -30.27 0.01
C LYS A 194 26.97 -30.61 1.26
N LEU A 195 25.80 -29.99 1.45
CA LEU A 195 24.85 -30.33 2.52
C LEU A 195 23.98 -31.56 2.19
N GLY A 196 24.22 -32.22 1.05
CA GLY A 196 23.45 -33.41 0.63
C GLY A 196 22.02 -33.08 0.17
N ARG A 197 21.74 -31.82 -0.18
CA ARG A 197 20.41 -31.33 -0.55
C ARG A 197 20.27 -31.18 -2.06
N ASN A 198 19.04 -31.28 -2.55
CA ASN A 198 18.73 -31.05 -3.96
C ASN A 198 18.79 -29.53 -4.26
N PRO A 199 19.66 -29.05 -5.17
CA PRO A 199 19.77 -27.63 -5.48
C PRO A 199 18.51 -27.01 -6.09
N ASN A 200 17.62 -27.80 -6.67
CA ASN A 200 16.35 -27.32 -7.22
C ASN A 200 15.22 -27.27 -6.19
N ARG A 201 15.36 -27.96 -5.06
CA ARG A 201 14.40 -28.00 -3.93
C ARG A 201 15.17 -28.22 -2.62
N PRO A 202 15.89 -27.21 -2.11
CA PRO A 202 16.83 -27.38 -1.00
C PRO A 202 16.18 -27.39 0.38
N TRP A 203 14.92 -26.96 0.50
CA TRP A 203 14.19 -26.99 1.76
C TRP A 203 13.86 -28.43 2.18
N GLN A 204 13.98 -28.69 3.48
CA GLN A 204 13.61 -29.96 4.11
C GLN A 204 12.72 -29.75 5.34
N ALA A 205 12.67 -28.52 5.87
CA ALA A 205 11.93 -28.15 7.06
C ALA A 205 11.47 -26.68 6.99
N GLN A 206 10.63 -26.27 7.93
CA GLN A 206 10.47 -24.87 8.31
C GLN A 206 11.78 -24.33 8.91
N CYS A 207 12.03 -23.03 8.73
CA CYS A 207 13.08 -22.30 9.43
C CYS A 207 12.94 -22.51 10.94
N SER A 208 14.02 -22.99 11.58
CA SER A 208 14.03 -23.36 13.00
C SER A 208 13.87 -22.17 13.96
N VAL A 209 14.00 -20.93 13.46
CA VAL A 209 13.74 -19.70 14.23
C VAL A 209 12.25 -19.58 14.56
N VAL A 210 11.36 -20.05 13.68
CA VAL A 210 9.92 -20.08 13.95
C VAL A 210 9.59 -21.38 14.66
N THR A 211 9.38 -21.27 15.97
CA THR A 211 9.15 -22.42 16.86
C THR A 211 7.78 -23.05 16.60
N ILE A 212 7.76 -24.37 16.45
CA ILE A 212 6.54 -25.18 16.39
C ILE A 212 6.30 -25.77 17.79
N ASP A 213 5.27 -25.30 18.49
CA ASP A 213 4.89 -25.84 19.79
C ASP A 213 4.17 -27.18 19.61
N GLN A 214 4.89 -28.26 19.84
CA GLN A 214 4.38 -29.62 19.69
C GLN A 214 3.16 -29.92 20.58
N SER A 215 2.97 -29.19 21.68
CA SER A 215 1.86 -29.42 22.61
C SER A 215 0.52 -28.89 22.10
N GLN A 216 0.51 -27.90 21.20
CA GLN A 216 -0.71 -27.19 20.81
C GLN A 216 -0.82 -26.79 19.33
N ASP A 217 0.29 -26.60 18.63
CA ASP A 217 0.28 -26.18 17.22
C ASP A 217 -0.10 -27.32 16.27
N TYR A 218 -0.40 -26.95 15.03
CA TYR A 218 -0.63 -27.85 13.91
C TYR A 218 0.46 -27.71 12.86
N ILE A 219 0.74 -28.79 12.13
CA ILE A 219 1.57 -28.73 10.92
C ILE A 219 0.93 -29.52 9.78
N SER A 220 0.70 -28.85 8.65
CA SER A 220 0.18 -29.45 7.42
C SER A 220 0.39 -28.50 6.24
N ASP A 221 0.74 -29.06 5.09
CA ASP A 221 0.70 -28.38 3.79
C ASP A 221 -0.49 -28.84 2.90
N ASN A 222 -1.42 -29.62 3.47
CA ASN A 222 -2.58 -30.14 2.79
C ASN A 222 -3.81 -29.24 3.03
N GLY A 223 -4.40 -28.70 1.96
CA GLY A 223 -5.55 -27.79 2.05
C GLY A 223 -6.78 -28.37 2.74
N ASN A 224 -7.07 -29.67 2.56
CA ASN A 224 -8.21 -30.31 3.22
C ASN A 224 -8.00 -30.44 4.73
N GLU A 225 -6.78 -30.78 5.16
CA GLU A 225 -6.45 -30.88 6.57
C GLU A 225 -6.47 -29.50 7.23
N VAL A 226 -5.86 -28.49 6.59
CA VAL A 226 -5.90 -27.10 7.07
C VAL A 226 -7.35 -26.63 7.19
N TRP A 227 -8.18 -26.84 6.18
CA TRP A 227 -9.60 -26.48 6.24
C TRP A 227 -10.35 -27.20 7.38
N SER A 228 -10.06 -28.48 7.59
CA SER A 228 -10.64 -29.26 8.69
C SER A 228 -10.22 -28.72 10.06
N ILE A 229 -8.97 -28.27 10.21
CA ILE A 229 -8.50 -27.60 11.44
C ILE A 229 -9.27 -26.31 11.68
N LEU A 230 -9.42 -25.47 10.64
CA LEU A 230 -10.18 -24.23 10.76
C LEU A 230 -11.63 -24.51 11.16
N ALA A 231 -12.29 -25.50 10.53
CA ALA A 231 -13.66 -25.87 10.85
C ALA A 231 -13.81 -26.43 12.27
N ALA A 232 -12.96 -27.40 12.66
CA ALA A 232 -13.03 -28.04 13.97
C ALA A 232 -12.75 -27.09 15.15
N ARG A 233 -12.05 -25.98 14.88
CA ARG A 233 -11.74 -24.93 15.86
C ARG A 233 -12.69 -23.72 15.78
N ASN A 234 -13.71 -23.75 14.91
CA ASN A 234 -14.59 -22.60 14.65
C ASN A 234 -13.83 -21.32 14.28
N ILE A 235 -12.81 -21.44 13.43
CA ILE A 235 -11.96 -20.32 13.01
C ILE A 235 -12.50 -19.73 11.72
N ASP A 236 -12.87 -18.46 11.79
CA ASP A 236 -13.27 -17.67 10.61
C ASP A 236 -12.22 -16.64 10.20
N ASN A 237 -11.33 -16.27 11.11
CA ASN A 237 -10.30 -15.27 10.85
C ASN A 237 -8.94 -15.92 10.62
N VAL A 238 -8.21 -15.50 9.58
CA VAL A 238 -6.89 -16.04 9.24
C VAL A 238 -5.91 -14.90 9.02
N ILE A 239 -4.83 -14.92 9.79
CA ILE A 239 -3.65 -14.07 9.61
C ILE A 239 -2.61 -14.90 8.85
N MET A 240 -2.26 -14.46 7.66
CA MET A 240 -1.28 -15.12 6.80
C MET A 240 0.07 -14.43 6.89
N VAL A 241 1.13 -15.21 7.15
CA VAL A 241 2.53 -14.81 7.04
C VAL A 241 3.27 -15.82 6.17
N GLY A 242 4.39 -15.43 5.56
CA GLY A 242 5.14 -16.35 4.73
C GLY A 242 5.77 -15.73 3.50
N VAL A 243 6.51 -16.55 2.75
CA VAL A 243 7.30 -16.08 1.61
C VAL A 243 6.80 -16.64 0.28
N HIS A 244 7.37 -16.09 -0.80
CA HIS A 244 6.87 -16.22 -2.16
C HIS A 244 5.43 -15.71 -2.27
N THR A 245 5.20 -14.46 -1.87
CA THR A 245 3.87 -13.82 -1.80
C THR A 245 3.09 -13.99 -3.11
N ASN A 246 3.78 -13.83 -4.24
CA ASN A 246 3.30 -13.98 -5.61
C ASN A 246 2.99 -15.42 -6.07
N MET A 247 3.22 -16.41 -5.22
CA MET A 247 3.03 -17.81 -5.58
C MET A 247 2.43 -18.61 -4.42
N CYS A 248 3.20 -18.86 -3.37
CA CYS A 248 2.83 -19.82 -2.33
C CYS A 248 1.74 -19.25 -1.41
N VAL A 249 1.99 -18.07 -0.84
CA VAL A 249 1.04 -17.36 0.02
C VAL A 249 -0.29 -17.12 -0.71
N LEU A 250 -0.25 -16.75 -1.99
CA LEU A 250 -1.45 -16.56 -2.80
C LEU A 250 -2.14 -17.88 -3.18
N GLY A 251 -1.37 -18.84 -3.70
CA GLY A 251 -1.88 -19.92 -4.54
C GLY A 251 -1.84 -21.32 -3.93
N ARG A 252 -1.24 -21.54 -2.76
CA ARG A 252 -1.33 -22.84 -2.07
C ARG A 252 -2.80 -23.23 -1.82
N PRO A 253 -3.10 -24.52 -1.66
CA PRO A 253 -4.44 -24.98 -1.26
C PRO A 253 -5.01 -24.28 -0.01
N PHE A 254 -4.13 -23.86 0.91
CA PHE A 254 -4.44 -23.07 2.11
C PHE A 254 -4.09 -21.56 1.97
N GLY A 255 -3.78 -21.10 0.75
CA GLY A 255 -3.33 -19.74 0.48
C GLY A 255 -4.48 -18.71 0.48
N LEU A 256 -4.11 -17.44 0.41
CA LEU A 256 -5.03 -16.29 0.48
C LEU A 256 -6.22 -16.43 -0.48
N ARG A 257 -5.97 -16.83 -1.73
CA ARG A 257 -7.01 -16.97 -2.75
C ARG A 257 -8.09 -17.96 -2.34
N ARG A 258 -7.68 -19.14 -1.87
CA ARG A 258 -8.59 -20.22 -1.47
C ARG A 258 -9.37 -19.86 -0.21
N LEU A 259 -8.71 -19.25 0.76
CA LEU A 259 -9.36 -18.89 2.01
C LEU A 259 -10.36 -17.73 1.81
N ALA A 260 -9.95 -16.67 1.10
CA ALA A 260 -10.80 -15.51 0.84
C ALA A 260 -12.00 -15.85 -0.05
N SER A 261 -11.81 -16.63 -1.14
CA SER A 261 -12.92 -16.99 -2.04
C SER A 261 -13.94 -17.93 -1.39
N ASN A 262 -13.55 -18.62 -0.32
CA ASN A 262 -14.42 -19.52 0.44
C ASN A 262 -14.87 -18.93 1.78
N GLY A 263 -14.89 -17.59 1.89
CA GLY A 263 -15.61 -16.88 2.95
C GLY A 263 -14.87 -16.71 4.27
N LYS A 264 -13.57 -17.02 4.35
CA LYS A 264 -12.76 -16.68 5.53
C LYS A 264 -12.39 -15.20 5.52
N ASN A 265 -12.31 -14.59 6.70
CA ASN A 265 -11.77 -13.26 6.90
C ASN A 265 -10.25 -13.36 6.92
N VAL A 266 -9.59 -13.06 5.81
CA VAL A 266 -8.15 -13.24 5.69
C VAL A 266 -7.44 -11.89 5.67
N VAL A 267 -6.30 -11.80 6.35
CA VAL A 267 -5.35 -10.69 6.18
C VAL A 267 -3.95 -11.23 5.91
N LEU A 268 -3.21 -10.54 5.05
CA LEU A 268 -1.76 -10.71 4.92
C LEU A 268 -1.04 -9.74 5.87
N VAL A 269 -0.01 -10.22 6.58
CA VAL A 269 0.90 -9.34 7.32
C VAL A 269 1.98 -8.83 6.36
N ARG A 270 1.80 -7.62 5.82
CA ARG A 270 2.56 -7.13 4.66
C ARG A 270 4.04 -6.88 4.91
N ASP A 271 4.46 -6.74 6.17
CA ASP A 271 5.87 -6.60 6.57
C ASP A 271 6.51 -7.93 7.00
N LEU A 272 5.75 -9.03 7.02
CA LEU A 272 6.23 -10.39 7.29
C LEU A 272 6.04 -11.30 6.07
N THR A 273 6.30 -10.75 4.89
CA THR A 273 6.23 -11.46 3.62
C THR A 273 7.37 -11.08 2.68
N ASP A 274 7.59 -11.91 1.67
CA ASP A 274 8.62 -11.72 0.64
C ASP A 274 8.17 -12.32 -0.69
N THR A 275 8.48 -11.67 -1.80
CA THR A 275 8.10 -12.12 -3.15
C THR A 275 9.25 -12.84 -3.84
N MET A 276 8.97 -13.84 -4.67
CA MET A 276 9.96 -14.41 -5.59
C MET A 276 10.01 -13.55 -6.86
N TYR A 277 10.93 -12.59 -6.92
CA TYR A 277 11.02 -11.64 -8.04
C TYR A 277 12.47 -11.32 -8.42
N ASN A 278 12.77 -11.44 -9.71
CA ASN A 278 14.03 -11.04 -10.32
C ASN A 278 13.93 -9.56 -10.78
N PRO A 279 14.74 -8.63 -10.24
CA PRO A 279 14.75 -7.22 -10.67
C PRO A 279 15.09 -7.00 -12.16
N ALA A 280 15.63 -8.00 -12.85
CA ALA A 280 15.87 -7.97 -14.29
C ALA A 280 14.64 -8.35 -15.13
N ALA A 281 13.58 -8.87 -14.52
CA ALA A 281 12.30 -9.17 -15.16
C ALA A 281 11.34 -7.98 -15.05
N TRP A 282 10.34 -7.92 -15.94
CA TRP A 282 9.34 -6.84 -15.93
C TRP A 282 8.64 -6.76 -14.54
N PRO A 283 8.45 -5.57 -13.95
CA PRO A 283 8.58 -4.21 -14.51
C PRO A 283 9.97 -3.54 -14.37
N TYR A 284 11.02 -4.33 -14.12
CA TYR A 284 12.41 -3.86 -13.93
C TYR A 284 12.59 -2.98 -12.68
N ALA A 285 11.82 -3.28 -11.64
CA ALA A 285 11.84 -2.58 -10.37
C ALA A 285 12.85 -3.23 -9.39
N SER A 286 13.12 -2.58 -8.27
CA SER A 286 13.82 -3.27 -7.17
C SER A 286 13.01 -4.48 -6.69
N HIS A 287 13.69 -5.43 -6.04
CA HIS A 287 13.04 -6.60 -5.45
C HIS A 287 11.88 -6.21 -4.51
N PHE A 288 12.12 -5.23 -3.64
CA PHE A 288 11.15 -4.75 -2.65
C PHE A 288 9.97 -4.02 -3.30
N SER A 289 10.19 -3.26 -4.37
CA SER A 289 9.09 -2.71 -5.17
C SER A 289 8.25 -3.80 -5.83
N GLY A 290 8.86 -4.92 -6.21
CA GLY A 290 8.11 -6.10 -6.66
C GLY A 290 7.19 -6.65 -5.58
N THR A 291 7.67 -6.70 -4.32
CA THR A 291 6.82 -7.08 -3.18
C THR A 291 5.69 -6.09 -2.95
N ASP A 292 5.96 -4.78 -2.98
CA ASP A 292 4.93 -3.73 -2.84
C ASP A 292 3.83 -3.86 -3.89
N LEU A 293 4.20 -4.18 -5.13
CA LEU A 293 3.26 -4.38 -6.24
C LEU A 293 2.33 -5.59 -6.02
N ILE A 294 2.85 -6.69 -5.48
CA ILE A 294 2.05 -7.88 -5.15
C ILE A 294 1.15 -7.62 -3.95
N VAL A 295 1.64 -6.93 -2.92
CA VAL A 295 0.82 -6.48 -1.79
C VAL A 295 -0.31 -5.57 -2.30
N SER A 296 -0.01 -4.65 -3.21
CA SER A 296 -1.03 -3.79 -3.82
C SER A 296 -2.06 -4.57 -4.64
N HIS A 297 -1.65 -5.61 -5.38
CA HIS A 297 -2.57 -6.51 -6.09
C HIS A 297 -3.48 -7.26 -5.11
N ILE A 298 -2.93 -7.77 -4.01
CA ILE A 298 -3.68 -8.44 -2.95
C ILE A 298 -4.73 -7.51 -2.32
N GLU A 299 -4.35 -6.27 -2.00
CA GLU A 299 -5.23 -5.26 -1.40
C GLU A 299 -6.39 -4.84 -2.29
N ARG A 300 -6.23 -4.94 -3.61
CA ARG A 300 -7.26 -4.59 -4.60
C ARG A 300 -8.22 -5.74 -4.88
N HIS A 301 -7.71 -6.97 -4.91
CA HIS A 301 -8.42 -8.09 -5.55
C HIS A 301 -8.63 -9.31 -4.66
N VAL A 302 -7.89 -9.46 -3.57
CA VAL A 302 -7.88 -10.71 -2.78
C VAL A 302 -8.35 -10.47 -1.36
N CYS A 303 -7.62 -9.69 -0.58
CA CYS A 303 -7.93 -9.46 0.83
C CYS A 303 -7.22 -8.23 1.41
N PRO A 304 -7.68 -7.68 2.54
CA PRO A 304 -6.97 -6.62 3.25
C PRO A 304 -5.61 -7.07 3.81
N THR A 305 -4.79 -6.11 4.22
CA THR A 305 -3.49 -6.36 4.88
C THR A 305 -3.38 -5.66 6.22
N ILE A 306 -2.52 -6.19 7.08
CA ILE A 306 -2.12 -5.56 8.35
C ILE A 306 -0.59 -5.48 8.42
N THR A 307 -0.07 -4.75 9.39
CA THR A 307 1.34 -4.82 9.78
C THR A 307 1.48 -5.46 11.15
N SER A 308 2.62 -6.08 11.38
CA SER A 308 2.89 -6.86 12.59
C SER A 308 2.93 -6.03 13.87
N ASP A 309 3.25 -4.73 13.80
CA ASP A 309 3.24 -3.78 14.91
C ASP A 309 1.85 -3.59 15.52
N GLN A 310 0.78 -3.82 14.76
CA GLN A 310 -0.59 -3.78 15.29
C GLN A 310 -0.83 -4.85 16.36
N VAL A 311 -0.05 -5.93 16.36
CA VAL A 311 -0.08 -6.99 17.38
C VAL A 311 1.11 -6.89 18.34
N LEU A 312 2.31 -6.58 17.83
CA LEU A 312 3.57 -6.64 18.58
C LEU A 312 4.02 -5.30 19.16
N GLY A 313 3.45 -4.19 18.70
CA GLY A 313 4.00 -2.85 18.88
C GLY A 313 5.30 -2.61 18.10
N GLY A 314 5.92 -1.47 18.37
CA GLY A 314 7.11 -1.01 17.67
C GLY A 314 6.80 -0.61 16.23
N GLU A 315 7.75 -0.84 15.33
CA GLU A 315 7.64 -0.48 13.92
C GLU A 315 7.51 -1.75 13.04
N PRO A 316 6.83 -1.67 11.87
CA PRO A 316 6.87 -2.72 10.87
C PRO A 316 8.32 -3.07 10.46
N ILE A 317 8.57 -4.35 10.14
CA ILE A 317 9.91 -4.71 9.63
C ILE A 317 10.15 -4.07 8.27
N ARG A 318 11.36 -3.53 8.15
CA ARG A 318 11.97 -3.19 6.88
C ARG A 318 13.22 -4.03 6.68
N PHE A 319 13.33 -4.70 5.53
CA PHE A 319 14.52 -5.47 5.20
C PHE A 319 15.76 -4.56 5.21
N ALA A 320 16.87 -5.05 5.77
CA ALA A 320 18.10 -4.28 5.87
C ALA A 320 18.64 -3.80 4.51
N ASN A 321 18.34 -4.53 3.43
CA ASN A 321 18.76 -4.16 2.08
C ASN A 321 17.74 -3.25 1.35
N ASP A 322 16.58 -2.97 1.94
CA ASP A 322 15.64 -1.99 1.39
C ASP A 322 16.07 -0.58 1.81
N GLN A 323 16.88 0.06 0.96
CA GLN A 323 17.40 1.41 1.15
C GLN A 323 16.62 2.48 0.38
N ARG A 324 15.42 2.16 -0.10
CA ARG A 324 14.63 3.08 -0.93
C ARG A 324 14.13 4.30 -0.14
N THR A 325 14.10 5.47 -0.76
CA THR A 325 13.44 6.64 -0.15
C THR A 325 11.91 6.48 -0.23
N ARG A 326 11.17 6.74 0.86
CA ARG A 326 9.70 6.72 0.86
C ARG A 326 9.17 8.01 0.22
N LEU A 327 8.69 7.93 -1.01
CA LEU A 327 8.17 9.06 -1.78
C LEU A 327 6.64 9.03 -1.79
N VAL A 328 6.00 10.07 -1.26
CA VAL A 328 4.57 10.31 -1.45
C VAL A 328 4.37 11.25 -2.63
N MET A 329 3.47 10.87 -3.54
CA MET A 329 3.04 11.69 -4.67
C MET A 329 1.59 12.12 -4.47
N LEU A 330 1.35 13.39 -4.18
CA LEU A 330 0.01 13.98 -4.13
C LEU A 330 -0.44 14.33 -5.55
N VAL A 331 -1.40 13.57 -6.08
CA VAL A 331 -1.89 13.70 -7.46
C VAL A 331 -3.37 14.05 -7.44
N ALA A 332 -3.64 15.34 -7.39
CA ALA A 332 -4.96 15.91 -7.10
C ALA A 332 -5.27 17.15 -7.94
N GLU A 333 -4.65 17.31 -9.11
CA GLU A 333 -5.04 18.31 -10.10
C GLU A 333 -5.95 17.70 -11.18
N ASP A 334 -6.69 18.56 -11.88
CA ASP A 334 -7.74 18.22 -12.84
C ASP A 334 -7.56 18.87 -14.22
N GLU A 335 -6.36 19.38 -14.51
CA GLU A 335 -6.07 20.19 -15.70
C GLU A 335 -5.10 19.49 -16.68
N TYR A 336 -4.12 18.76 -16.18
CA TYR A 336 -2.97 18.25 -16.96
C TYR A 336 -2.86 16.72 -16.97
N LYS A 337 -3.88 16.02 -16.47
CA LYS A 337 -3.96 14.55 -16.41
C LYS A 337 -2.78 13.89 -15.70
N THR A 338 -2.21 14.56 -14.71
CA THR A 338 -1.08 14.01 -13.96
C THR A 338 -1.46 12.76 -13.17
N ASN A 339 -2.77 12.53 -12.94
CA ASN A 339 -3.33 11.28 -12.44
C ASN A 339 -3.09 10.05 -13.34
N GLU A 340 -2.63 10.24 -14.58
CA GLU A 340 -2.21 9.16 -15.49
C GLU A 340 -0.70 9.19 -15.72
N THR A 341 -0.14 10.37 -15.99
CA THR A 341 1.26 10.48 -16.40
C THR A 341 2.24 10.26 -15.25
N LEU A 342 1.95 10.75 -14.04
CA LEU A 342 2.83 10.57 -12.89
C LEU A 342 2.90 9.12 -12.41
N PRO A 343 1.79 8.36 -12.26
CA PRO A 343 1.87 6.93 -11.96
C PRO A 343 2.69 6.15 -12.99
N ALA A 344 2.48 6.40 -14.29
CA ALA A 344 3.22 5.73 -15.35
C ALA A 344 4.72 6.09 -15.31
N PHE A 345 5.05 7.35 -15.07
CA PHE A 345 6.43 7.81 -14.88
C PHE A 345 7.10 7.15 -13.67
N ALA A 346 6.42 7.13 -12.52
CA ALA A 346 6.94 6.53 -11.30
C ALA A 346 7.24 5.05 -11.45
N ALA A 347 6.28 4.28 -12.01
CA ALA A 347 6.42 2.85 -12.27
C ALA A 347 7.67 2.54 -13.13
N LYS A 348 7.94 3.39 -14.13
CA LYS A 348 9.09 3.24 -15.03
C LYS A 348 10.41 3.63 -14.39
N HIS A 349 10.46 4.75 -13.68
CA HIS A 349 11.73 5.45 -13.42
C HIS A 349 12.11 5.56 -11.95
N LEU A 350 11.19 5.37 -11.00
CA LEU A 350 11.46 5.62 -9.58
C LEU A 350 11.56 4.33 -8.74
N THR A 351 10.97 3.22 -9.18
CA THR A 351 10.80 1.98 -8.41
C THR A 351 12.10 1.23 -8.04
N LYS A 352 13.26 1.73 -8.46
CA LYS A 352 14.57 1.21 -8.02
C LYS A 352 15.08 1.83 -6.73
N HIS A 353 14.90 3.15 -6.60
CA HIS A 353 15.45 3.94 -5.48
C HIS A 353 14.37 4.48 -4.55
N PHE A 354 13.09 4.35 -4.94
CA PHE A 354 11.96 4.87 -4.18
C PHE A 354 10.92 3.78 -3.92
N SER A 355 10.37 3.79 -2.69
CA SER A 355 9.08 3.17 -2.39
C SER A 355 8.03 4.26 -2.60
N VAL A 356 7.19 4.08 -3.61
CA VAL A 356 6.30 5.14 -4.10
C VAL A 356 4.87 4.89 -3.62
N THR A 357 4.31 5.86 -2.90
CA THR A 357 2.89 5.91 -2.55
C THR A 357 2.22 7.05 -3.32
N ILE A 358 1.15 6.75 -4.05
CA ILE A 358 0.42 7.74 -4.84
C ILE A 358 -0.92 8.01 -4.18
N LEU A 359 -1.18 9.27 -3.82
CA LEU A 359 -2.43 9.71 -3.22
C LEU A 359 -3.24 10.48 -4.27
N HIS A 360 -4.35 9.90 -4.69
CA HIS A 360 -5.27 10.56 -5.62
C HIS A 360 -6.27 11.43 -4.87
N GLY A 361 -6.57 12.62 -5.42
CA GLY A 361 -7.68 13.43 -4.91
C GLY A 361 -9.02 12.70 -5.08
N SER A 362 -9.97 12.95 -4.18
CA SER A 362 -11.33 12.40 -4.29
C SER A 362 -12.04 12.89 -5.55
N GLU A 363 -12.80 12.00 -6.21
CA GLU A 363 -13.62 12.32 -7.38
C GLU A 363 -14.86 13.16 -7.01
N THR A 364 -15.35 13.03 -5.78
CA THR A 364 -16.61 13.64 -5.32
C THR A 364 -16.39 14.78 -4.34
N GLU A 365 -15.26 14.79 -3.63
CA GLU A 365 -14.94 15.80 -2.62
C GLU A 365 -13.68 16.58 -3.03
N ARG A 366 -13.87 17.75 -3.64
CA ARG A 366 -12.76 18.58 -4.19
C ARG A 366 -11.63 18.85 -3.19
N HIS A 367 -11.95 18.90 -1.91
CA HIS A 367 -11.02 19.29 -0.85
C HIS A 367 -10.40 18.07 -0.14
N SER A 368 -10.79 16.86 -0.50
CA SER A 368 -10.33 15.62 0.12
C SER A 368 -9.29 14.90 -0.76
N ILE A 369 -8.24 14.39 -0.11
CA ILE A 369 -7.24 13.51 -0.69
C ILE A 369 -7.09 12.33 0.26
N PRO A 370 -7.75 11.18 0.01
CA PRO A 370 -7.66 10.03 0.90
C PRO A 370 -6.22 9.47 1.00
N GLY A 371 -5.81 9.08 2.21
CA GLY A 371 -4.51 8.44 2.49
C GLY A 371 -3.39 9.37 2.97
N MET A 372 -3.71 10.59 3.40
CA MET A 372 -2.73 11.60 3.84
C MET A 372 -1.87 11.18 5.03
N GLU A 373 -2.31 10.20 5.82
CA GLU A 373 -1.51 9.56 6.87
C GLU A 373 -0.19 8.96 6.36
N ALA A 374 -0.09 8.64 5.06
CA ALA A 374 1.17 8.19 4.46
C ALA A 374 2.31 9.22 4.55
N LEU A 375 2.01 10.50 4.80
CA LEU A 375 3.03 11.54 5.00
C LEU A 375 3.79 11.42 6.32
N ASP A 376 3.21 10.78 7.33
CA ASP A 376 3.84 10.60 8.65
C ASP A 376 5.16 9.82 8.51
N ASP A 377 5.14 8.88 7.58
CA ASP A 377 6.21 7.98 7.20
C ASP A 377 6.87 8.35 5.86
N ALA A 378 6.61 9.53 5.30
CA ALA A 378 7.25 9.90 4.04
C ALA A 378 8.66 10.47 4.29
N ASP A 379 9.58 10.19 3.39
CA ASP A 379 10.91 10.82 3.36
C ASP A 379 10.95 11.97 2.34
N ALA A 380 10.12 11.91 1.29
CA ALA A 380 10.02 12.92 0.23
C ALA A 380 8.57 13.12 -0.22
N LEU A 381 8.26 14.32 -0.72
CA LEU A 381 6.93 14.70 -1.21
C LEU A 381 6.99 15.28 -2.62
N LEU A 382 6.23 14.69 -3.56
CA LEU A 382 5.94 15.29 -4.87
C LEU A 382 4.50 15.77 -4.91
N ILE A 383 4.28 17.00 -5.38
CA ILE A 383 2.96 17.63 -5.44
C ILE A 383 2.60 17.94 -6.88
N SER A 384 1.42 17.45 -7.27
CA SER A 384 0.67 17.85 -8.45
C SER A 384 -0.79 18.03 -8.04
N ALA A 385 -1.09 19.19 -7.48
CA ALA A 385 -2.40 19.54 -6.93
C ALA A 385 -2.74 20.98 -7.29
N ARG A 386 -4.04 21.30 -7.35
CA ARG A 386 -4.52 22.60 -7.82
C ARG A 386 -5.65 23.13 -6.97
N ARG A 387 -5.45 24.29 -6.33
CA ARG A 387 -6.53 25.08 -5.71
C ARG A 387 -7.43 24.25 -4.76
N ARG A 388 -6.84 23.58 -3.77
CA ARG A 388 -7.56 22.79 -2.77
C ARG A 388 -7.33 23.40 -1.38
N ALA A 389 -8.40 23.83 -0.71
CA ALA A 389 -8.40 23.82 0.75
C ALA A 389 -8.42 22.35 1.21
N LEU A 390 -7.67 21.99 2.25
CA LEU A 390 -7.65 20.62 2.79
C LEU A 390 -8.28 20.58 4.18
N PRO A 391 -8.80 19.44 4.66
CA PRO A 391 -9.10 19.26 6.07
C PRO A 391 -7.91 19.70 6.93
N GLU A 392 -8.18 20.37 8.05
CA GLU A 392 -7.16 20.94 8.93
C GLU A 392 -6.07 19.91 9.31
N ALA A 393 -6.48 18.69 9.63
CA ALA A 393 -5.54 17.60 9.96
C ALA A 393 -4.60 17.26 8.80
N ASP A 394 -5.10 17.28 7.56
CA ASP A 394 -4.31 16.93 6.37
C ASP A 394 -3.35 18.06 5.99
N LEU A 395 -3.78 19.33 6.10
CA LEU A 395 -2.88 20.47 5.88
C LEU A 395 -1.74 20.48 6.90
N LYS A 396 -2.04 20.22 8.18
CA LYS A 396 -1.03 20.12 9.25
C LYS A 396 -0.01 19.00 9.00
N ARG A 397 -0.40 17.88 8.36
CA ARG A 397 0.56 16.85 7.95
C ARG A 397 1.55 17.38 6.93
N ILE A 398 1.09 18.18 5.95
CA ILE A 398 1.97 18.82 4.97
C ILE A 398 2.89 19.85 5.65
N GLU A 399 2.35 20.68 6.54
CA GLU A 399 3.13 21.66 7.31
C GLU A 399 4.22 20.98 8.15
N ALA A 400 3.87 19.92 8.89
CA ALA A 400 4.82 19.14 9.68
C ALA A 400 5.89 18.48 8.80
N PHE A 401 5.50 17.96 7.64
CA PHE A 401 6.43 17.38 6.67
C PHE A 401 7.44 18.43 6.16
N VAL A 402 6.97 19.61 5.76
CA VAL A 402 7.81 20.71 5.29
C VAL A 402 8.74 21.18 6.40
N ALA A 403 8.19 21.47 7.59
CA ALA A 403 8.93 21.98 8.75
C ALA A 403 10.00 21.00 9.27
N ALA A 404 9.87 19.70 8.98
CA ALA A 404 10.90 18.71 9.24
C ALA A 404 12.10 18.79 8.27
N GLY A 405 12.16 19.79 7.37
CA GLY A 405 13.24 19.97 6.40
C GLY A 405 13.23 18.93 5.29
N LYS A 406 12.13 18.19 5.11
CA LYS A 406 12.08 17.11 4.12
C LYS A 406 11.96 17.63 2.67
N PRO A 407 12.46 16.89 1.67
CA PRO A 407 12.42 17.30 0.27
C PRO A 407 11.00 17.48 -0.28
N VAL A 408 10.76 18.57 -1.01
CA VAL A 408 9.48 18.84 -1.69
C VAL A 408 9.69 19.16 -3.17
N ILE A 409 8.98 18.44 -4.04
CA ILE A 409 9.05 18.55 -5.49
C ILE A 409 7.69 19.00 -6.01
N GLY A 410 7.62 20.10 -6.75
CA GLY A 410 6.38 20.61 -7.34
C GLY A 410 6.41 20.62 -8.86
N ILE A 411 5.31 20.23 -9.50
CA ILE A 411 5.11 20.39 -10.94
C ILE A 411 3.83 21.17 -11.24
N ARG A 412 3.80 21.89 -12.38
CA ARG A 412 2.64 22.65 -12.87
C ARG A 412 1.96 23.44 -11.74
N THR A 413 0.75 23.05 -11.37
CA THR A 413 -0.14 23.75 -10.43
C THR A 413 0.29 23.65 -8.97
N ALA A 414 1.36 22.92 -8.65
CA ALA A 414 1.88 22.78 -7.30
C ALA A 414 2.17 24.12 -6.61
N ASN A 415 2.64 25.13 -7.35
CA ASN A 415 2.87 26.50 -6.84
C ASN A 415 1.58 27.22 -6.42
N HIS A 416 0.41 26.62 -6.62
CA HIS A 416 -0.84 27.12 -6.07
C HIS A 416 -1.76 25.96 -5.67
N ALA A 417 -1.16 24.87 -5.17
CA ALA A 417 -1.87 23.68 -4.73
C ALA A 417 -2.91 24.01 -3.66
N PHE A 418 -2.53 24.82 -2.67
CA PHE A 418 -3.34 25.06 -1.47
C PHE A 418 -3.81 26.51 -1.29
N SER A 419 -3.70 27.33 -2.34
CA SER A 419 -4.21 28.71 -2.37
C SER A 419 -5.54 28.77 -3.11
N LEU A 420 -6.56 29.42 -2.54
CA LEU A 420 -7.82 29.71 -3.22
C LEU A 420 -7.88 31.14 -3.79
N ARG A 421 -6.73 31.81 -3.93
CA ARG A 421 -6.59 33.22 -4.37
C ARG A 421 -7.32 34.17 -3.41
N GLY A 422 -7.14 33.97 -2.11
CA GLY A 422 -7.77 34.78 -1.06
C GLY A 422 -9.29 34.59 -0.95
N LYS A 423 -9.89 33.61 -1.63
CA LYS A 423 -11.29 33.24 -1.39
C LYS A 423 -11.42 32.54 -0.03
N PRO A 424 -12.55 32.70 0.67
CA PRO A 424 -12.80 31.98 1.92
C PRO A 424 -12.67 30.47 1.73
N SER A 425 -12.04 29.81 2.69
CA SER A 425 -11.99 28.36 2.76
C SER A 425 -13.37 27.77 3.09
N PRO A 426 -13.77 26.64 2.47
CA PRO A 426 -14.95 25.89 2.91
C PRO A 426 -14.88 25.50 4.39
N THR A 427 -16.05 25.30 5.02
CA THR A 427 -16.14 24.90 6.43
C THR A 427 -15.39 23.60 6.69
N GLY A 428 -14.57 23.58 7.74
CA GLY A 428 -13.78 22.40 8.14
C GLY A 428 -12.51 22.19 7.31
N THR A 429 -12.14 23.15 6.46
CA THR A 429 -10.91 23.08 5.64
C THR A 429 -10.10 24.36 5.77
N GLU A 430 -8.80 24.27 5.50
CA GLU A 430 -7.85 25.37 5.56
C GLU A 430 -7.07 25.50 4.24
N THR A 431 -6.53 26.71 4.02
CA THR A 431 -5.68 27.04 2.87
C THR A 431 -4.30 27.49 3.35
N TRP A 432 -3.30 27.28 2.50
CA TRP A 432 -1.96 27.84 2.68
C TRP A 432 -1.68 28.78 1.52
N GLU A 433 -2.11 30.04 1.66
CA GLU A 433 -2.04 31.02 0.57
C GLU A 433 -0.60 31.39 0.19
N SER A 434 0.33 31.41 1.15
CA SER A 434 1.76 31.67 0.94
C SER A 434 2.58 30.44 0.54
N PHE A 435 1.95 29.29 0.31
CA PHE A 435 2.63 28.01 0.07
C PHE A 435 3.74 28.08 -0.98
N ASP A 436 3.52 28.78 -2.10
CA ASP A 436 4.54 28.93 -3.15
C ASP A 436 5.82 29.60 -2.66
N ALA A 437 5.65 30.71 -1.95
CA ALA A 437 6.75 31.49 -1.41
C ALA A 437 7.47 30.70 -0.32
N ASP A 438 6.71 30.07 0.57
CA ASP A 438 7.25 29.35 1.72
C ASP A 438 7.99 28.07 1.31
N VAL A 439 7.46 27.33 0.33
CA VAL A 439 7.97 26.00 -0.03
C VAL A 439 8.85 26.02 -1.27
N PHE A 440 8.51 26.78 -2.30
CA PHE A 440 9.28 26.81 -3.55
C PHE A 440 10.07 28.11 -3.73
N GLY A 441 9.88 29.14 -2.90
CA GLY A 441 10.45 30.46 -3.13
C GLY A 441 9.86 31.14 -4.37
N GLY A 442 8.68 30.71 -4.81
CA GLY A 442 7.97 31.22 -5.98
C GLY A 442 7.04 32.39 -5.65
N ASN A 443 6.53 33.03 -6.70
CA ASN A 443 5.50 34.06 -6.60
C ASN A 443 4.50 33.96 -7.76
N TYR A 444 3.80 32.84 -7.86
CA TYR A 444 2.79 32.62 -8.89
C TYR A 444 1.65 33.64 -8.81
N THR A 445 1.49 34.43 -9.87
CA THR A 445 0.39 35.40 -9.97
C THR A 445 -0.68 34.98 -10.97
N ASN A 446 -0.25 34.50 -12.15
CA ASN A 446 -1.10 34.00 -13.23
C ASN A 446 -0.25 33.29 -14.30
N HIS A 447 -0.83 33.01 -15.46
CA HIS A 447 -0.13 32.55 -16.65
C HIS A 447 -0.37 33.46 -17.85
N PHE A 448 0.51 33.35 -18.85
CA PHE A 448 0.30 33.93 -20.17
C PHE A 448 -0.77 33.14 -20.94
N GLY A 449 -1.33 33.74 -22.00
CA GLY A 449 -2.44 33.12 -22.75
C GLY A 449 -2.10 31.73 -23.29
N ASN A 450 -3.04 30.79 -23.21
CA ASN A 450 -2.83 29.38 -23.54
C ASN A 450 -2.47 29.11 -25.02
N GLY A 451 -2.76 30.06 -25.92
CA GLY A 451 -2.39 29.96 -27.34
C GLY A 451 -0.98 30.44 -27.66
N LEU A 452 -0.27 31.03 -26.69
CA LEU A 452 1.09 31.52 -26.87
C LEU A 452 2.07 30.36 -26.73
N LYS A 453 3.02 30.28 -27.65
CA LYS A 453 4.10 29.29 -27.61
C LYS A 453 5.29 29.88 -26.89
N SER A 454 5.82 29.14 -25.92
CA SER A 454 7.08 29.47 -25.27
C SER A 454 8.21 28.61 -25.82
N THR A 455 9.39 29.21 -25.93
CA THR A 455 10.66 28.49 -26.08
C THR A 455 11.27 28.25 -24.71
N LEU A 456 12.11 27.22 -24.58
CA LEU A 456 12.81 26.87 -23.34
C LEU A 456 14.31 27.05 -23.53
N LYS A 457 14.98 27.59 -22.52
CA LYS A 457 16.43 27.73 -22.48
C LYS A 457 16.95 27.35 -21.09
N ILE A 458 18.12 26.73 -21.04
CA ILE A 458 18.88 26.61 -19.78
C ILE A 458 19.33 28.02 -19.38
N ALA A 459 19.07 28.42 -18.13
CA ALA A 459 19.46 29.75 -17.65
C ALA A 459 20.98 29.92 -17.74
N ASP A 460 21.46 31.10 -18.13
CA ASP A 460 22.90 31.32 -18.37
C ASP A 460 23.77 31.12 -17.11
N SER A 461 23.17 31.33 -15.92
CA SER A 461 23.80 31.11 -14.62
C SER A 461 23.65 29.69 -14.08
N ALA A 462 22.92 28.82 -14.78
CA ALA A 462 22.64 27.47 -14.32
C ALA A 462 23.90 26.60 -14.46
N ASP A 463 24.58 26.40 -13.33
CA ASP A 463 25.48 25.28 -13.12
C ASP A 463 24.88 24.39 -12.03
N HIS A 464 24.22 23.30 -12.42
CA HIS A 464 23.52 22.41 -11.48
C HIS A 464 23.49 20.97 -12.00
N PRO A 465 23.63 19.94 -11.15
CA PRO A 465 23.61 18.54 -11.58
C PRO A 465 22.35 18.14 -12.37
N ILE A 466 21.17 18.67 -12.01
CA ILE A 466 19.89 18.33 -12.68
C ILE A 466 19.93 18.62 -14.19
N ILE A 467 20.49 19.75 -14.61
CA ILE A 467 20.50 20.13 -16.05
C ILE A 467 21.61 19.41 -16.84
N LYS A 468 22.51 18.70 -16.15
CA LYS A 468 23.63 17.96 -16.77
C LYS A 468 23.27 16.51 -17.11
N THR A 469 22.10 16.02 -16.68
CA THR A 469 21.67 14.63 -16.88
C THR A 469 21.13 14.34 -18.29
N GLY A 470 20.76 15.37 -19.03
CA GLY A 470 20.22 15.27 -20.38
C GLY A 470 19.99 16.63 -21.05
N ASP A 471 19.41 16.61 -22.25
CA ASP A 471 19.27 17.79 -23.10
C ASP A 471 17.92 18.50 -22.92
N ILE A 472 17.56 18.86 -21.69
CA ILE A 472 16.25 19.45 -21.39
C ILE A 472 15.95 20.72 -22.21
N GLY A 473 16.97 21.47 -22.63
CA GLY A 473 16.82 22.64 -23.50
C GLY A 473 16.25 22.34 -24.90
N LYS A 474 16.19 21.08 -25.33
CA LYS A 474 15.55 20.66 -26.60
C LYS A 474 14.04 20.46 -26.48
N LEU A 475 13.52 20.38 -25.25
CA LEU A 475 12.08 20.25 -25.03
C LEU A 475 11.36 21.50 -25.52
N VAL A 476 10.30 21.32 -26.31
CA VAL A 476 9.34 22.38 -26.61
C VAL A 476 8.19 22.26 -25.60
N PRO A 477 8.05 23.18 -24.64
CA PRO A 477 7.02 23.08 -23.61
C PRO A 477 5.61 23.08 -24.22
N SER A 478 4.74 22.19 -23.75
CA SER A 478 3.35 22.12 -24.21
C SER A 478 2.38 22.98 -23.39
N GLY A 479 2.77 23.39 -22.18
CA GLY A 479 1.93 24.18 -21.28
C GLY A 479 2.13 25.69 -21.41
N SER A 480 1.18 26.47 -20.87
CA SER A 480 1.32 27.92 -20.76
C SER A 480 2.49 28.34 -19.87
N LEU A 481 3.15 29.44 -20.24
CA LEU A 481 4.20 30.09 -19.45
C LEU A 481 3.59 30.78 -18.23
N TYR A 482 4.13 30.53 -17.04
CA TYR A 482 3.62 31.07 -15.78
C TYR A 482 4.35 32.35 -15.39
N ARG A 483 3.62 33.32 -14.82
CA ARG A 483 4.17 34.56 -14.25
C ARG A 483 4.53 34.34 -12.80
N VAL A 484 5.83 34.26 -12.52
CA VAL A 484 6.36 33.81 -11.22
C VAL A 484 7.36 34.78 -10.60
N LYS A 485 7.80 35.82 -11.33
CA LYS A 485 8.68 36.85 -10.80
C LYS A 485 7.99 37.78 -9.77
N PRO A 486 8.74 38.35 -8.81
CA PRO A 486 10.11 37.97 -8.45
C PRO A 486 10.14 36.63 -7.70
N LEU A 487 11.23 35.87 -7.87
CA LEU A 487 11.51 34.71 -7.02
C LEU A 487 12.21 35.16 -5.74
N ALA A 488 12.08 34.37 -4.67
CA ALA A 488 12.76 34.62 -3.40
C ALA A 488 14.29 34.52 -3.54
N ASP A 489 15.01 35.24 -2.69
CA ASP A 489 16.44 35.08 -2.52
C ASP A 489 16.78 33.64 -2.10
N GLY A 490 17.86 33.08 -2.64
CA GLY A 490 18.23 31.67 -2.42
C GLY A 490 17.62 30.69 -3.42
N THR A 491 16.74 31.15 -4.32
CA THR A 491 16.35 30.36 -5.49
C THR A 491 17.50 30.30 -6.51
N ARG A 492 17.65 29.15 -7.16
CA ARG A 492 18.58 28.96 -8.29
C ARG A 492 17.78 28.54 -9.52
N VAL A 493 17.58 29.49 -10.43
CA VAL A 493 16.91 29.26 -11.72
C VAL A 493 17.73 28.29 -12.57
N LEU A 494 17.05 27.27 -13.09
CA LEU A 494 17.62 26.25 -13.95
C LEU A 494 17.18 26.44 -15.41
N LEU A 495 15.91 26.78 -15.61
CA LEU A 495 15.30 26.94 -16.92
C LEU A 495 14.53 28.26 -17.00
N GLU A 496 14.61 28.91 -18.14
CA GLU A 496 13.82 30.09 -18.50
C GLU A 496 12.94 29.78 -19.71
N GLY A 497 11.73 30.32 -19.70
CA GLY A 497 10.81 30.28 -20.83
C GLY A 497 10.62 31.67 -21.42
N SER A 498 10.59 31.78 -22.74
CA SER A 498 10.42 33.05 -23.45
C SER A 498 9.34 32.97 -24.51
N LEU A 499 8.56 34.03 -24.63
CA LEU A 499 7.57 34.23 -25.69
C LEU A 499 8.18 35.02 -26.85
N ASP A 500 7.54 34.95 -28.03
CA ASP A 500 8.00 35.65 -29.24
C ASP A 500 8.01 37.19 -29.09
N ASP A 501 7.22 37.72 -28.17
CA ASP A 501 7.16 39.16 -27.85
C ASP A 501 8.26 39.62 -26.87
N GLY A 502 9.18 38.72 -26.49
CA GLY A 502 10.32 38.99 -25.63
C GLY A 502 10.04 38.87 -24.13
N GLN A 503 8.81 38.58 -23.71
CA GLN A 503 8.52 38.31 -22.30
C GLN A 503 9.14 36.98 -21.85
N SER A 504 9.76 36.96 -20.67
CA SER A 504 10.42 35.77 -20.12
C SER A 504 10.15 35.55 -18.63
N GLU A 505 10.07 34.28 -18.23
CA GLU A 505 9.83 33.84 -16.86
C GLU A 505 10.64 32.57 -16.52
N PRO A 506 11.07 32.38 -15.26
CA PRO A 506 11.58 31.11 -14.78
C PRO A 506 10.56 29.98 -14.99
N VAL A 507 11.05 28.86 -15.51
CA VAL A 507 10.26 27.64 -15.76
C VAL A 507 10.63 26.53 -14.77
N ALA A 508 11.86 26.51 -14.28
CA ALA A 508 12.27 25.58 -13.24
C ALA A 508 13.37 26.17 -12.37
N TRP A 509 13.34 25.87 -11.07
CA TRP A 509 14.35 26.31 -10.12
C TRP A 509 14.43 25.36 -8.93
N THR A 510 15.55 25.46 -8.21
CA THR A 510 15.71 24.86 -6.89
C THR A 510 15.65 25.94 -5.83
N PHE A 511 15.26 25.57 -4.62
CA PHE A 511 15.20 26.46 -3.47
C PHE A 511 15.66 25.69 -2.22
N ILE A 512 16.65 26.23 -1.52
CA ILE A 512 17.03 25.73 -0.20
C ILE A 512 16.26 26.56 0.82
N ARG A 513 15.29 25.92 1.47
CA ARG A 513 14.42 26.59 2.44
C ARG A 513 15.18 26.95 3.70
N GLY A 514 14.60 27.83 4.52
CA GLY A 514 15.18 28.24 5.81
C GLY A 514 15.36 27.08 6.81
N ASP A 515 14.60 25.99 6.65
CA ASP A 515 14.70 24.74 7.40
C ASP A 515 15.77 23.77 6.86
N ALA A 516 16.60 24.22 5.92
CA ALA A 516 17.60 23.46 5.16
C ALA A 516 17.03 22.39 4.19
N GLY A 517 15.71 22.27 4.09
CA GLY A 517 15.07 21.36 3.17
C GLY A 517 15.22 21.77 1.71
N ARG A 518 15.37 20.76 0.85
CA ARG A 518 15.52 20.96 -0.60
C ARG A 518 14.16 21.00 -1.26
N SER A 519 13.90 22.08 -1.98
CA SER A 519 12.75 22.21 -2.84
C SER A 519 13.16 22.28 -4.30
N PHE A 520 12.36 21.67 -5.15
CA PHE A 520 12.42 21.85 -6.60
C PHE A 520 11.03 22.18 -7.12
N TYR A 521 10.95 23.14 -8.02
CA TYR A 521 9.72 23.43 -8.74
C TYR A 521 9.98 23.51 -10.24
N THR A 522 9.02 23.03 -11.02
CA THR A 522 8.91 23.37 -12.45
C THR A 522 7.48 23.63 -12.88
N SER A 523 7.29 24.64 -13.73
CA SER A 523 6.03 24.83 -14.45
C SER A 523 5.91 23.90 -15.65
N LEU A 524 6.81 22.94 -15.89
CA LEU A 524 6.63 21.86 -16.87
C LEU A 524 5.80 20.71 -16.27
N GLY A 525 5.41 19.73 -17.08
CA GLY A 525 4.61 18.57 -16.66
C GLY A 525 3.20 18.57 -17.24
N HIS A 526 3.02 19.19 -18.40
CA HIS A 526 1.84 18.95 -19.24
C HIS A 526 1.85 17.49 -19.74
N GLU A 527 0.69 16.91 -20.07
CA GLU A 527 0.60 15.48 -20.47
C GLU A 527 1.61 15.11 -21.57
N ASN A 528 1.77 15.98 -22.56
CA ASN A 528 2.70 15.81 -23.69
C ASN A 528 4.16 15.88 -23.28
N ASP A 529 4.53 16.64 -22.24
CA ASP A 529 5.92 16.74 -21.78
C ASP A 529 6.41 15.35 -21.33
N PHE A 530 5.54 14.56 -20.69
CA PHE A 530 5.84 13.18 -20.26
C PHE A 530 6.08 12.20 -21.40
N SER A 531 5.80 12.56 -22.66
CA SER A 531 6.17 11.72 -23.81
C SER A 531 7.64 11.87 -24.22
N HIS A 532 8.33 12.90 -23.71
CA HIS A 532 9.70 13.21 -24.07
C HIS A 532 10.69 12.66 -23.03
N PRO A 533 11.71 11.88 -23.44
CA PRO A 533 12.71 11.34 -22.51
C PRO A 533 13.54 12.46 -21.86
N GLU A 534 13.68 13.62 -22.48
CA GLU A 534 14.34 14.80 -21.91
C GLU A 534 13.62 15.29 -20.65
N PHE A 535 12.29 15.44 -20.71
CA PHE A 535 11.49 15.85 -19.56
C PHE A 535 11.47 14.78 -18.47
N GLN A 536 11.31 13.52 -18.83
CA GLN A 536 11.36 12.41 -17.87
C GLN A 536 12.70 12.36 -17.14
N THR A 537 13.81 12.54 -17.86
CA THR A 537 15.16 12.61 -17.28
C THR A 537 15.29 13.79 -16.34
N PHE A 538 14.80 14.97 -16.75
CA PHE A 538 14.84 16.18 -15.94
C PHE A 538 14.04 16.04 -14.64
N LEU A 539 12.80 15.53 -14.71
CA LEU A 539 11.97 15.30 -13.53
C LEU A 539 12.56 14.22 -12.62
N ALA A 540 13.06 13.12 -13.17
CA ALA A 540 13.71 12.07 -12.39
C ALA A 540 14.97 12.61 -11.70
N ALA A 541 15.81 13.37 -12.42
CA ALA A 541 17.00 14.00 -11.85
C ALA A 541 16.65 15.00 -10.73
N ALA A 542 15.55 15.75 -10.86
CA ALA A 542 15.09 16.65 -9.82
C ALA A 542 14.66 15.90 -8.55
N ILE A 543 13.86 14.84 -8.69
CA ILE A 543 13.44 13.99 -7.56
C ILE A 543 14.66 13.36 -6.89
N HIS A 544 15.59 12.80 -7.67
CA HIS A 544 16.80 12.17 -7.15
C HIS A 544 17.71 13.17 -6.45
N TRP A 545 17.93 14.36 -7.03
CA TRP A 545 18.72 15.43 -6.41
C TRP A 545 18.11 15.88 -5.08
N ALA A 546 16.79 16.04 -5.03
CA ALA A 546 16.11 16.49 -3.83
C ALA A 546 16.26 15.46 -2.69
N CYS A 547 16.36 14.18 -3.03
CA CYS A 547 16.42 13.06 -2.08
C CYS A 547 17.83 12.45 -1.90
N ASP A 548 18.88 13.11 -2.38
CA ASP A 548 20.27 12.60 -2.35
C ASP A 548 20.45 11.18 -2.95
N GLN A 549 19.70 10.88 -4.01
CA GLN A 549 19.78 9.62 -4.76
C GLN A 549 20.67 9.74 -6.01
N PRO A 550 21.22 8.61 -6.54
CA PRO A 550 22.05 8.62 -7.74
C PRO A 550 21.31 9.19 -8.95
N LEU A 551 21.83 10.23 -9.60
CA LEU A 551 21.16 10.88 -10.72
C LEU A 551 21.05 9.95 -11.95
N PRO A 552 19.88 9.88 -12.60
CA PRO A 552 19.75 9.16 -13.87
C PRO A 552 20.39 9.95 -15.01
N SER A 553 20.64 9.28 -16.14
CA SER A 553 21.01 9.91 -17.40
C SER A 553 19.93 9.72 -18.47
N LEU A 554 19.94 10.56 -19.50
CA LEU A 554 19.04 10.43 -20.66
C LEU A 554 19.10 9.04 -21.30
N GLU A 555 20.30 8.45 -21.38
CA GLU A 555 20.50 7.09 -21.88
C GLU A 555 19.78 6.06 -21.02
N THR A 556 19.94 6.11 -19.69
CA THR A 556 19.30 5.17 -18.77
C THR A 556 17.77 5.26 -18.79
N ILE A 557 17.22 6.47 -18.90
CA ILE A 557 15.77 6.72 -19.01
C ILE A 557 15.23 6.21 -20.35
N SER A 558 15.93 6.48 -21.44
CA SER A 558 15.54 6.03 -22.78
C SER A 558 15.56 4.49 -22.89
N ALA A 559 16.62 3.85 -22.38
CA ALA A 559 16.72 2.40 -22.32
C ALA A 559 15.60 1.79 -21.45
N GLN A 560 15.29 2.41 -20.31
CA GLN A 560 14.18 2.00 -19.46
C GLN A 560 12.84 2.07 -20.19
N ASN A 561 12.57 3.16 -20.92
CA ASN A 561 11.35 3.29 -21.71
C ASN A 561 11.21 2.19 -22.75
N GLN A 562 12.29 1.92 -23.50
CA GLN A 562 12.30 0.90 -24.54
C GLN A 562 11.97 -0.47 -23.95
N ARG A 563 12.66 -0.90 -22.89
CA ARG A 563 12.41 -2.22 -22.30
C ARG A 563 11.03 -2.32 -21.63
N TYR A 564 10.59 -1.27 -20.92
CA TYR A 564 9.30 -1.29 -20.22
C TYR A 564 8.14 -1.39 -21.21
N ASN A 565 8.22 -0.67 -22.33
CA ASN A 565 7.18 -0.72 -23.36
C ASN A 565 7.22 -2.01 -24.18
N ALA A 566 8.41 -2.61 -24.39
CA ALA A 566 8.55 -3.86 -25.16
C ALA A 566 8.04 -5.09 -24.40
N ALA A 567 8.17 -5.10 -23.07
CA ALA A 567 7.82 -6.24 -22.22
C ALA A 567 6.49 -6.07 -21.47
N ARG A 568 5.72 -5.01 -21.76
CA ARG A 568 4.42 -4.80 -21.11
C ARG A 568 3.47 -5.96 -21.53
N PRO A 569 3.00 -6.77 -20.58
CA PRO A 569 2.13 -7.91 -20.89
C PRO A 569 0.74 -7.48 -21.35
#